data_AF-A0A3B0PNC5-F1
#
_entry.id   AF-A0A3B0PNC5-F1
#
_cell.length_a   1.000
_cell.length_b   1.000
_cell.length_c   1.000
_cell.angle_alpha   90.00
_cell.angle_beta   90.00
_cell.angle_gamma   90.00
#
_symmetry.space_group_name_H-M   'P 1'
#
loop_
_entity.id
_entity.type
_entity.pdbx_description
1 polymer ?
#
loop_
_entity_poly.entity_id
_entity_poly.type
_entity_poly.pdbx_seq_one_letter_code
_entity_poly.pdbx_strand_id
1 'polypeptide(L)' 'MESKEKIEVGYTNISYKKGDLFIQEKTYNGFNHRLDLSELKKLDFVPELISDSEKEVTW' A
#
# COMPACT_ATOMS: atom_id res chain seq x y z
N MET A 1 0.30 5.94 20.85
CA MET A 1 0.51 6.45 19.47
C MET A 1 1.35 5.39 18.78
N GLU A 2 0.74 4.56 17.94
CA GLU A 2 1.44 3.41 17.35
C GLU A 2 2.49 3.89 16.34
N SER A 3 3.72 3.39 16.49
CA SER A 3 4.82 3.62 15.56
C SER A 3 4.65 2.78 14.31
N LYS A 4 5.01 3.32 13.14
CA LYS A 4 5.08 2.52 11.92
C LYS A 4 6.27 1.56 11.99
N GLU A 5 6.01 0.27 11.81
CA GLU A 5 7.03 -0.78 11.74
C GLU A 5 7.33 -1.09 10.28
N LYS A 6 8.59 -0.95 9.88
CA LYS A 6 8.99 -1.25 8.50
C LYS A 6 8.98 -2.76 8.27
N ILE A 7 8.40 -3.18 7.16
CA ILE A 7 8.47 -4.55 6.67
C ILE A 7 9.73 -4.63 5.81
N GLU A 8 10.72 -5.39 6.26
CA GLU A 8 12.04 -5.51 5.60
C GLU A 8 12.03 -6.41 4.35
N VAL A 9 10.86 -6.99 4.03
CA VAL A 9 10.67 -7.84 2.85
C VAL A 9 10.01 -7.04 1.73
N GLY A 10 10.56 -7.14 0.53
CA GLY A 10 10.10 -6.41 -0.66
C GLY A 10 11.25 -5.61 -1.28
N TYR A 11 11.10 -5.27 -2.56
CA TYR A 11 12.17 -4.61 -3.32
C TYR A 11 11.78 -3.20 -3.76
N THR A 12 10.66 -3.06 -4.46
CA THR A 12 10.34 -1.83 -5.17
C THR A 12 9.66 -0.80 -4.27
N ASN A 13 8.67 -1.20 -3.47
CA ASN A 13 7.96 -0.29 -2.57
C ASN A 13 8.39 -0.50 -1.12
N ILE A 14 8.32 0.54 -0.30
CA ILE A 14 8.61 0.45 1.13
C ILE A 14 7.31 0.20 1.87
N SER A 15 7.22 -0.92 2.57
CA SER A 15 5.99 -1.35 3.23
C SER A 15 6.11 -1.20 4.74
N TYR A 16 5.00 -0.87 5.40
CA TYR A 16 4.90 -0.65 6.83
C TYR A 16 3.65 -1.30 7.40
N LYS A 17 3.73 -1.74 8.65
CA LYS A 17 2.59 -2.07 9.50
C LYS A 17 2.39 -0.95 10.52
N LYS A 18 1.16 -0.51 10.72
CA LYS A 18 0.80 0.44 11.78
C LYS A 18 -0.53 0.06 12.39
N GLY A 19 -0.49 -0.65 13.52
CA GLY A 19 -1.68 -1.29 14.09
C GLY A 19 -2.21 -2.34 13.11
N ASP A 20 -3.47 -2.18 12.71
CA ASP A 20 -4.16 -3.02 11.73
C ASP A 20 -4.00 -2.52 10.29
N LEU A 21 -3.32 -1.38 10.09
CA LEU A 21 -3.13 -0.79 8.76
C LEU A 21 -1.90 -1.37 8.07
N PHE A 22 -2.04 -1.60 6.77
CA PHE A 22 -0.95 -1.87 5.87
C PHE A 22 -0.69 -0.65 4.98
N ILE A 23 0.49 -0.05 5.13
CA ILE A 23 0.87 1.16 4.41
C ILE A 23 2.00 0.83 3.47
N GLN A 24 1.91 1.28 2.22
CA GLN A 24 2.98 1.08 1.25
C GLN A 24 3.32 2.41 0.56
N GLU A 25 4.54 2.89 0.80
CA GLU A 25 5.15 4.02 0.11
C GLU A 25 5.66 3.56 -1.27
N LYS A 26 5.17 4.21 -2.33
CA LYS A 26 5.47 3.88 -3.73
C LYS A 26 6.82 4.49 -4.12
N THR A 27 7.80 3.67 -4.45
CA THR A 27 9.05 4.18 -5.04
C THR A 27 8.86 4.31 -6.54
N TYR A 28 8.83 5.54 -7.05
CA TYR A 28 8.70 5.79 -8.48
C TYR A 28 10.04 5.53 -9.18
N ASN A 29 10.13 4.43 -9.92
CA ASN A 29 11.32 4.04 -10.67
C ASN A 29 11.09 4.01 -12.20
N GLY A 30 9.96 4.54 -12.66
CA GLY A 30 9.56 4.52 -14.08
C GLY A 30 8.94 3.20 -14.56
N PHE A 31 8.91 2.16 -13.72
CA PHE A 31 8.27 0.87 -14.00
C PHE A 31 7.00 0.62 -13.19
N ASN A 32 6.55 1.60 -12.39
CA ASN A 32 5.32 1.50 -11.63
C ASN A 32 4.12 1.48 -12.60
N HIS A 33 3.41 0.35 -12.67
CA HIS A 33 2.16 0.27 -13.41
C HIS A 33 1.08 1.11 -12.71
N ARG A 34 0.29 1.87 -13.49
CA ARG A 34 -0.97 2.46 -12.98
C ARG A 34 -1.98 1.33 -12.84
N LEU A 35 -2.04 0.74 -11.64
CA LEU A 35 -3.10 -0.18 -11.26
C LEU A 35 -4.28 0.63 -10.73
N ASP A 36 -5.46 0.45 -11.32
CA ASP A 36 -6.68 1.03 -10.80
C ASP A 36 -7.19 0.20 -9.61
N LEU A 37 -6.86 0.64 -8.40
CA LEU A 37 -7.26 -0.06 -7.17
C LEU A 37 -8.77 -0.02 -6.93
N SER A 38 -9.53 0.82 -7.64
CA SER A 38 -10.99 0.83 -7.53
C SER A 38 -11.63 -0.47 -8.03
N GLU A 39 -10.97 -1.16 -8.97
CA GLU A 39 -11.42 -2.46 -9.46
C GLU A 39 -11.26 -3.57 -8.40
N LEU A 40 -10.22 -3.46 -7.56
CA LEU A 40 -9.97 -4.42 -6.48
C LEU A 40 -11.01 -4.33 -5.36
N LYS A 41 -11.62 -3.15 -5.15
CA LYS A 41 -12.72 -2.96 -4.17
C LYS A 41 -13.94 -3.85 -4.45
N LYS A 42 -14.08 -4.38 -5.66
CA LYS A 42 -15.18 -5.26 -6.04
C LYS A 42 -14.99 -6.70 -5.54
N LEU A 43 -13.79 -7.03 -5.07
CA LEU A 43 -13.42 -8.36 -4.60
C LEU A 43 -13.55 -8.41 -3.08
N ASP A 44 -14.41 -9.30 -2.58
CA ASP A 44 -14.75 -9.46 -1.16
C ASP A 44 -13.59 -9.95 -0.28
N PHE A 45 -12.59 -10.56 -0.89
CA PHE A 45 -11.40 -11.08 -0.21
C PHE A 45 -10.24 -10.07 -0.12
N VAL A 46 -10.37 -8.89 -0.73
CA VAL A 46 -9.34 -7.85 -0.68
C VAL A 46 -9.63 -6.95 0.53
N PRO A 47 -8.61 -6.55 1.32
CA PRO A 47 -8.78 -5.57 2.39
C PRO A 47 -9.43 -4.27 1.91
N GLU A 48 -10.04 -3.53 2.83
CA GLU A 48 -10.63 -2.23 2.50
C GLU A 48 -9.53 -1.26 2.05
N LEU A 49 -9.65 -0.67 0.86
CA LEU A 49 -8.74 0.38 0.43
C LEU A 49 -9.11 1.71 1.10
N ILE A 50 -8.31 2.12 2.08
CA ILE A 50 -8.49 3.35 2.85
C ILE A 50 -8.01 4.57 2.05
N SER A 51 -6.84 4.49 1.42
CA SER A 51 -6.30 5.59 0.61
C SER A 51 -5.43 5.11 -0.55
N ASP A 52 -5.49 5.81 -1.67
CA ASP A 52 -4.61 5.60 -2.83
C ASP A 52 -4.17 6.94 -3.41
N SER A 53 -2.86 7.14 -3.48
CA SER A 53 -2.22 8.32 -4.05
C SER A 53 -0.99 7.94 -4.87
N GLU A 54 -0.39 8.89 -5.59
CA GLU A 54 0.85 8.63 -6.33
C GLU A 54 2.04 8.24 -5.45
N LYS A 55 2.00 8.60 -4.15
CA LYS A 55 3.11 8.39 -3.21
C LYS A 55 2.89 7.23 -2.25
N GLU A 56 1.64 6.94 -1.90
CA GLU A 56 1.31 6.01 -0.83
C GLU A 56 -0.04 5.34 -1.12
N VAL A 57 -0.15 4.08 -0.71
CA VAL A 57 -1.42 3.36 -0.59
C VAL A 57 -1.57 2.88 0.85
N THR A 58 -2.78 3.02 1.40
CA THR A 58 -3.14 2.48 2.71
C THR A 58 -4.34 1.54 2.56
N TRP A 59 -4.18 0.37 3.13
CA TRP A 59 -5.21 -0.66 3.33
C TRP A 59 -5.47 -0.83 4.82
#